data_AF-A0A1A3CPT0-F1
#
_entry.id   AF-A0A1A3CPT0-F1
#
_cell.length_a   1.000
_cell.length_b   1.000
_cell.length_c   1.000
_cell.angle_alpha   90.00
_cell.angle_beta   90.00
_cell.angle_gamma   90.00
#
_symmetry.space_group_name_H-M   'P 1'
#
loop_
_entity.id
_entity.type
_entity.pdbx_description
1 polymer ?
#
loop_
_entity_poly.entity_id
_entity_poly.type
_entity_poly.pdbx_seq_one_letter_code
_entity_poly.pdbx_strand_id
1 'polypeptide(L)'
;MDALLHRSVLALLGAGGAVTGGWAYVAPRHWYDNFPGFGMSWLPQLGPFNEHFVKDVGAMFLALTALTAVTFVLVANQTLVRVTAVTWLVFNALHCLYHLSMLQMYNTRDATLNGILLPLLVVAAAALFIPVRTVNGPSPRRPARRTSGQSARTDA
;
A
#
# COMPACT_ATOMS: atom_id res chain seq x y z
N MET A 1 2.33 -3.83 17.96
CA MET A 1 1.55 -3.72 16.71
C MET A 1 2.57 -3.66 15.62
N ASP A 2 2.70 -4.80 14.96
CA ASP A 2 3.99 -5.32 14.55
C ASP A 2 4.26 -5.01 13.10
N ALA A 3 5.52 -5.09 12.67
CA ALA A 3 5.91 -5.03 11.27
C ALA A 3 5.07 -5.96 10.36
N LEU A 4 4.43 -6.98 10.94
CA LEU A 4 3.44 -7.83 10.28
C LEU A 4 2.25 -7.04 9.72
N LEU A 5 1.70 -6.04 10.42
CA LEU A 5 0.60 -5.22 9.92
C LEU A 5 1.00 -4.48 8.64
N HIS A 6 2.12 -3.75 8.67
CA HIS A 6 2.62 -3.04 7.49
C HIS A 6 2.91 -4.01 6.34
N ARG A 7 3.55 -5.15 6.61
CA ARG A 7 3.81 -6.17 5.59
C ARG A 7 2.51 -6.72 4.99
N SER A 8 1.52 -7.06 5.80
CA SER A 8 0.24 -7.58 5.32
C SER A 8 -0.50 -6.55 4.46
N VAL A 9 -0.53 -5.29 4.89
CA VAL A 9 -1.17 -4.20 4.13
C VAL A 9 -0.44 -3.93 2.82
N LEU A 10 0.90 -3.83 2.86
CA LEU A 10 1.70 -3.63 1.65
C LEU A 10 1.57 -4.81 0.69
N ALA A 11 1.51 -6.05 1.20
CA ALA A 11 1.29 -7.23 0.38
C ALA A 11 -0.09 -7.20 -0.28
N LEU A 12 -1.15 -6.84 0.46
CA LEU A 12 -2.51 -6.70 -0.06
C LEU A 12 -2.58 -5.65 -1.19
N LEU A 13 -2.11 -4.43 -0.93
CA LEU A 13 -2.15 -3.33 -1.89
C LEU A 13 -1.27 -3.63 -3.11
N GLY A 14 -0.05 -4.12 -2.87
CA GLY A 14 0.91 -4.47 -3.92
C GLY A 14 0.41 -5.60 -4.81
N ALA A 15 -0.16 -6.67 -4.24
CA ALA A 15 -0.71 -7.78 -5.03
C ALA A 15 -1.94 -7.34 -5.84
N GLY A 16 -2.84 -6.55 -5.25
CA GLY A 16 -3.99 -5.99 -5.95
C GLY A 16 -3.57 -5.10 -7.13
N GLY A 17 -2.57 -4.24 -6.92
CA GLY A 17 -1.96 -3.43 -7.97
C GLY A 17 -1.28 -4.27 -9.06
N ALA A 18 -0.55 -5.32 -8.68
CA ALA A 18 0.18 -6.17 -9.63
C ALA A 18 -0.79 -6.93 -10.54
N VAL A 19 -1.83 -7.54 -9.96
CA VAL A 19 -2.85 -8.29 -10.70
C VAL A 19 -3.63 -7.35 -11.62
N THR A 20 -4.13 -6.23 -11.09
CA THR A 20 -4.92 -5.27 -11.88
C THR A 20 -4.08 -4.65 -12.99
N GLY A 21 -2.89 -4.16 -12.63
CA GLY A 21 -1.99 -3.47 -13.55
C GLY A 21 -1.45 -4.39 -14.65
N GLY A 22 -0.96 -5.57 -14.27
CA GLY A 22 -0.44 -6.56 -15.21
C GLY A 22 -1.52 -7.05 -16.17
N TRP A 23 -2.72 -7.36 -15.67
CA TRP A 23 -3.82 -7.80 -16.51
C TRP A 23 -4.27 -6.69 -17.48
N ALA A 24 -4.51 -5.48 -16.98
CA ALA A 24 -4.90 -4.33 -17.82
C ALA A 24 -3.86 -4.01 -18.90
N TYR A 25 -2.56 -4.11 -18.59
CA TYR A 25 -1.51 -3.76 -19.55
C TYR A 25 -1.28 -4.85 -20.61
N VAL A 26 -1.23 -6.12 -20.20
CA VAL A 26 -0.87 -7.25 -21.08
C VAL A 26 -2.06 -7.74 -21.90
N ALA A 27 -3.27 -7.75 -21.33
CA ALA A 27 -4.48 -8.22 -21.99
C ALA A 27 -5.63 -7.22 -21.80
N PRO A 28 -5.51 -5.99 -22.36
CA PRO A 28 -6.39 -4.85 -22.07
C PRO A 28 -7.86 -5.12 -22.37
N ARG A 29 -8.14 -5.75 -23.52
CA ARG A 29 -9.52 -6.09 -23.90
C ARG A 29 -10.12 -7.12 -22.95
N HIS A 30 -9.36 -8.17 -22.63
CA HIS A 30 -9.80 -9.21 -21.70
C HIS A 30 -10.06 -8.65 -20.30
N TRP A 31 -9.19 -7.76 -19.81
CA TRP A 31 -9.39 -7.07 -18.54
C TRP A 31 -10.65 -6.21 -18.56
N TYR A 32 -10.84 -5.39 -19.61
CA TYR A 32 -12.02 -4.56 -19.76
C TYR A 32 -13.32 -5.39 -19.74
N ASP A 33 -13.37 -6.51 -20.47
CA ASP A 33 -14.60 -7.31 -20.55
C ASP A 33 -14.91 -8.08 -19.26
N ASN A 34 -13.87 -8.51 -18.52
CA ASN A 34 -14.02 -9.53 -17.47
C ASN A 34 -13.60 -9.07 -16.07
N PHE A 35 -13.09 -7.85 -15.87
CA PHE A 35 -12.75 -7.38 -14.52
C PHE A 35 -14.00 -7.28 -13.64
N PRO A 36 -13.95 -7.68 -12.36
CA PRO A 36 -12.78 -8.14 -11.57
C PRO A 36 -12.51 -9.65 -11.63
N GLY A 37 -13.11 -10.37 -12.57
CA GLY A 37 -13.10 -11.83 -12.68
C GLY A 37 -14.35 -12.44 -12.06
N PHE A 38 -14.30 -13.74 -11.76
CA PHE A 38 -15.39 -14.46 -11.07
C PHE A 38 -16.76 -14.37 -11.75
N GLY A 39 -16.78 -14.23 -13.08
CA GLY A 39 -18.01 -14.06 -13.86
C GLY A 39 -18.67 -12.68 -13.71
N MET A 40 -17.96 -11.70 -13.13
CA MET A 40 -18.39 -10.31 -13.05
C MET A 40 -17.82 -9.51 -14.22
N SER A 41 -18.46 -8.39 -14.51
CA SER A 41 -18.03 -7.43 -15.52
C SER A 41 -18.37 -6.05 -14.98
N TRP A 42 -17.37 -5.27 -14.57
CA TRP A 42 -17.58 -3.97 -13.91
C TRP A 42 -17.19 -2.77 -14.77
N LEU A 43 -16.35 -2.96 -15.79
CA LEU A 43 -15.85 -1.85 -16.61
C LEU A 43 -16.78 -1.50 -17.79
N PRO A 44 -17.41 -2.46 -18.51
CA PRO A 44 -18.24 -2.12 -19.67
C PRO A 44 -19.46 -1.26 -19.35
N GLN A 45 -19.92 -1.29 -18.10
CA GLN A 45 -21.02 -0.49 -17.58
C GLN A 45 -20.65 1.00 -17.51
N LEU A 46 -19.36 1.34 -17.47
CA LEU A 46 -18.86 2.70 -17.24
C LEU A 46 -18.55 3.47 -18.53
N GLY A 47 -18.70 2.82 -19.69
CA GLY A 47 -18.47 3.43 -20.99
C GLY A 47 -17.63 2.56 -21.92
N PRO A 48 -17.44 3.00 -23.17
CA PRO A 48 -16.81 2.21 -24.22
C PRO A 48 -15.31 1.95 -23.97
N PHE A 49 -14.82 0.82 -24.50
CA PHE A 49 -13.42 0.43 -24.43
C PHE A 49 -12.52 1.45 -25.14
N ASN A 50 -11.41 1.79 -24.48
CA ASN A 50 -10.31 2.56 -25.06
C ASN A 50 -8.99 1.93 -24.61
N GLU A 51 -8.25 1.33 -25.55
CA GLU A 51 -7.02 0.59 -25.23
C GLU A 51 -5.96 1.48 -24.59
N HIS A 52 -5.83 2.74 -25.04
CA HIS A 52 -4.86 3.68 -24.50
C HIS A 52 -5.15 3.95 -23.02
N PHE A 53 -6.39 4.29 -22.67
CA PHE A 53 -6.77 4.51 -21.27
C PHE A 53 -6.59 3.26 -20.41
N VAL A 54 -6.94 2.07 -20.93
CA VAL A 54 -6.76 0.81 -20.20
C VAL A 54 -5.28 0.53 -19.92
N LYS A 55 -4.40 0.75 -20.91
CA LYS A 55 -2.96 0.55 -20.73
C LYS A 55 -2.35 1.60 -19.80
N ASP A 56 -2.81 2.84 -19.82
CA ASP A 56 -2.34 3.87 -18.89
C ASP A 56 -2.73 3.54 -17.44
N VAL A 57 -3.97 3.07 -17.21
CA VAL A 57 -4.39 2.54 -15.91
C VAL A 57 -3.53 1.35 -15.50
N GLY A 58 -3.25 0.44 -16.42
CA GLY A 58 -2.36 -0.70 -16.21
C GLY A 58 -0.96 -0.27 -15.76
N ALA A 59 -0.35 0.67 -16.50
CA ALA A 59 0.98 1.21 -16.20
C ALA A 59 1.02 1.95 -14.85
N MET A 60 -0.02 2.73 -14.53
CA MET A 60 -0.15 3.41 -13.23
C MET A 60 -0.18 2.39 -12.07
N PHE A 61 -0.99 1.34 -12.16
CA PHE A 61 -1.04 0.30 -11.12
C PHE A 61 0.28 -0.47 -11.00
N LEU A 62 0.99 -0.72 -12.12
CA LEU A 62 2.33 -1.31 -12.10
C LEU A 62 3.35 -0.39 -11.42
N ALA A 63 3.26 0.93 -11.62
CA ALA A 63 4.11 1.90 -10.93
C ALA A 63 3.84 1.93 -9.42
N LEU A 64 2.57 1.91 -9.00
CA LEU A 64 2.18 1.77 -7.58
C LEU A 64 2.69 0.46 -6.97
N THR A 65 2.62 -0.63 -7.75
CA THR A 65 3.15 -1.93 -7.36
C THR A 65 4.65 -1.88 -7.14
N ALA A 66 5.41 -1.25 -8.05
CA ALA A 66 6.86 -1.09 -7.93
C ALA A 66 7.23 -0.29 -6.67
N LEU A 67 6.57 0.85 -6.42
CA LEU A 67 6.74 1.61 -5.18
C LEU A 67 6.47 0.74 -3.95
N THR A 68 5.36 0.00 -3.96
CA THR A 68 4.95 -0.86 -2.84
C THR A 68 5.93 -2.00 -2.60
N ALA A 69 6.48 -2.60 -3.65
CA ALA A 69 7.47 -3.66 -3.56
C ALA A 69 8.78 -3.15 -2.92
N VAL A 70 9.26 -1.97 -3.33
CA VAL A 70 10.43 -1.34 -2.72
C VAL A 70 10.16 -1.05 -1.24
N THR A 71 9.00 -0.50 -0.91
CA THR A 71 8.58 -0.23 0.47
C THR A 71 8.43 -1.50 1.31
N PHE A 72 7.97 -2.60 0.72
CA PHE A 72 7.85 -3.89 1.40
C PHE A 72 9.22 -4.44 1.80
N VAL A 73 10.22 -4.36 0.92
CA VAL A 73 11.60 -4.77 1.20
C VAL A 73 12.23 -3.85 2.26
N LEU A 74 11.98 -2.54 2.15
CA LEU A 74 12.53 -1.50 3.01
C LEU A 74 11.57 -1.05 4.13
N VAL A 75 10.73 -1.95 4.65
CA VAL A 75 9.63 -1.61 5.58
C VAL A 75 10.10 -0.93 6.88
N ALA A 76 11.37 -1.09 7.27
CA ALA A 76 11.96 -0.38 8.39
C ALA A 76 12.05 1.14 8.17
N ASN A 77 12.11 1.60 6.91
CA ASN A 77 12.09 3.01 6.55
C ASN A 77 10.67 3.59 6.66
N GLN A 78 10.34 4.12 7.83
CA GLN A 78 9.01 4.65 8.13
C GLN A 78 8.63 5.86 7.28
N THR A 79 9.60 6.64 6.79
CA THR A 79 9.33 7.72 5.84
C THR A 79 8.83 7.16 4.52
N LEU A 80 9.48 6.13 3.99
CA LEU A 80 9.05 5.46 2.75
C LEU A 80 7.68 4.78 2.90
N VAL A 81 7.40 4.16 4.05
CA VAL A 81 6.07 3.61 4.37
C VAL A 81 5.01 4.71 4.33
N ARG A 82 5.26 5.87 4.93
CA ARG A 82 4.33 7.02 4.91
C ARG A 82 4.13 7.59 3.52
N VAL A 83 5.19 7.73 2.73
CA VAL A 83 5.08 8.17 1.33
C VAL A 83 4.18 7.21 0.55
N THR A 84 4.43 5.91 0.66
CA THR A 84 3.61 4.87 0.01
C THR A 84 2.16 4.91 0.50
N ALA A 85 1.94 5.12 1.79
CA ALA A 85 0.62 5.27 2.38
C ALA A 85 -0.14 6.46 1.79
N VAL A 86 0.50 7.64 1.70
CA VAL A 86 -0.10 8.83 1.07
C VAL A 86 -0.44 8.55 -0.39
N THR A 87 0.47 7.96 -1.16
CA THR A 87 0.25 7.65 -2.57
C THR A 87 -0.97 6.76 -2.77
N TRP A 88 -1.07 5.64 -2.04
CA TRP A 88 -2.25 4.77 -2.09
C TRP A 88 -3.51 5.43 -1.57
N LEU A 89 -3.41 6.23 -0.51
CA LEU A 89 -4.57 6.89 0.08
C LEU A 89 -5.19 7.89 -0.89
N VAL A 90 -4.37 8.69 -1.58
CA VAL A 90 -4.84 9.63 -2.61
C VAL A 90 -5.55 8.89 -3.72
N PHE A 91 -4.94 7.84 -4.28
CA PHE A 91 -5.56 7.03 -5.32
C PHE A 91 -6.88 6.39 -4.85
N ASN A 92 -6.83 5.64 -3.74
CA ASN A 92 -7.97 4.89 -3.22
C ASN A 92 -9.12 5.83 -2.82
N ALA A 93 -8.84 6.98 -2.21
CA ALA A 93 -9.89 7.91 -1.77
C ALA A 93 -10.61 8.55 -2.97
N LEU A 94 -9.86 9.06 -3.96
CA LEU A 94 -10.45 9.65 -5.16
C LEU A 94 -11.22 8.61 -5.98
N HIS A 95 -10.65 7.41 -6.13
CA HIS A 95 -11.29 6.30 -6.84
C HIS A 95 -12.56 5.83 -6.13
N CYS A 96 -12.51 5.64 -4.80
CA CYS A 96 -13.68 5.27 -3.99
C CYS A 96 -14.79 6.31 -4.09
N LEU A 97 -14.47 7.60 -3.90
CA LEU A 97 -15.46 8.68 -3.99
C LEU A 97 -16.16 8.69 -5.35
N TYR A 98 -15.40 8.52 -6.43
CA TYR A 98 -15.98 8.46 -7.77
C TYR A 98 -16.93 7.27 -7.93
N HIS A 99 -16.52 6.07 -7.52
CA HIS A 99 -17.37 4.87 -7.60
C HIS A 99 -18.64 4.98 -6.74
N LEU A 100 -18.54 5.55 -5.54
CA LEU A 100 -19.70 5.77 -4.67
C LEU A 100 -20.73 6.72 -5.31
N SER A 101 -20.30 7.65 -6.17
CA SER A 101 -21.20 8.54 -6.93
C SER A 101 -21.91 7.89 -8.11
N MET A 102 -21.49 6.67 -8.49
CA MET A 102 -21.98 5.99 -9.70
C MET A 102 -22.44 4.55 -9.48
N LEU A 103 -22.74 4.16 -8.24
CA LEU A 103 -23.17 2.80 -7.90
C LEU A 103 -24.43 2.35 -8.65
N GLN A 104 -25.29 3.29 -9.06
CA GLN A 104 -26.50 3.01 -9.84
C GLN A 104 -26.23 2.37 -11.21
N MET A 105 -24.98 2.44 -11.72
CA MET A 105 -24.58 1.80 -12.98
C MET A 105 -24.52 0.26 -12.85
N TYR A 106 -24.52 -0.26 -11.63
CA TYR A 106 -24.37 -1.67 -11.33
C TYR A 106 -25.68 -2.31 -10.85
N ASN A 107 -25.77 -3.63 -10.99
CA ASN A 107 -26.76 -4.41 -10.24
C ASN A 107 -26.45 -4.36 -8.73
N THR A 108 -27.40 -4.80 -7.89
CA THR A 108 -27.28 -4.75 -6.43
C THR A 108 -26.02 -5.43 -5.90
N ARG A 109 -25.68 -6.63 -6.41
CA ARG A 109 -24.50 -7.38 -5.95
C ARG A 109 -23.23 -6.58 -6.20
N ASP A 110 -23.04 -6.12 -7.43
CA ASP A 110 -21.81 -5.44 -7.84
C ASP A 110 -21.70 -4.05 -7.20
N ALA A 111 -22.82 -3.34 -7.01
CA ALA A 111 -22.87 -2.10 -6.24
C ALA A 111 -22.46 -2.32 -4.77
N THR A 112 -22.98 -3.37 -4.11
CA THR A 112 -22.60 -3.70 -2.73
C THR A 112 -21.12 -4.05 -2.61
N LEU A 113 -20.59 -4.85 -3.54
CA LEU A 113 -19.17 -5.20 -3.55
C LEU A 113 -18.28 -3.96 -3.72
N ASN A 114 -18.61 -3.06 -4.66
CA ASN A 114 -17.90 -1.78 -4.81
C ASN A 114 -17.98 -0.92 -3.53
N GLY A 115 -19.17 -0.81 -2.95
CA GLY A 115 -19.43 -0.02 -1.74
C GLY A 115 -18.74 -0.55 -0.47
N ILE A 116 -18.23 -1.78 -0.48
CA ILE A 116 -17.47 -2.36 0.64
C ILE A 116 -15.98 -2.40 0.33
N LEU A 117 -15.59 -2.94 -0.83
CA LEU A 117 -14.19 -3.20 -1.16
C LEU A 117 -13.39 -1.91 -1.32
N LEU A 118 -13.96 -0.88 -1.95
CA LEU A 118 -13.23 0.38 -2.17
C LEU A 118 -12.96 1.13 -0.86
N PRO A 119 -13.93 1.32 0.06
CA PRO A 119 -13.64 1.86 1.38
C PRO A 119 -12.63 1.02 2.18
N LEU A 120 -12.66 -0.31 2.08
CA LEU A 120 -11.69 -1.16 2.76
C LEU A 120 -10.25 -0.91 2.26
N LEU A 121 -10.05 -0.64 0.96
CA LEU A 121 -8.73 -0.27 0.44
C LEU A 121 -8.28 1.12 0.92
N VAL A 122 -9.19 2.06 1.12
CA VAL A 122 -8.89 3.36 1.76
C VAL A 122 -8.41 3.13 3.20
N VAL A 123 -9.15 2.32 3.97
CA VAL A 123 -8.78 1.98 5.37
C VAL A 123 -7.47 1.23 5.42
N ALA A 124 -7.20 0.30 4.49
CA ALA A 124 -5.94 -0.42 4.40
C ALA A 124 -4.77 0.55 4.18
N ALA A 125 -4.88 1.48 3.23
CA ALA A 125 -3.85 2.50 3.02
C ALA A 125 -3.64 3.38 4.27
N ALA A 126 -4.73 3.78 4.94
CA ALA A 126 -4.67 4.55 6.18
C ALA A 126 -4.01 3.79 7.34
N ALA A 127 -4.16 2.46 7.40
CA ALA A 127 -3.57 1.63 8.44
C ALA A 127 -2.03 1.65 8.44
N LEU A 128 -1.39 2.02 7.32
CA LEU A 128 0.07 2.21 7.26
C LEU A 128 0.56 3.38 8.12
N PHE A 129 -0.30 4.31 8.51
CA PHE A 129 0.05 5.39 9.46
C PHE A 129 0.08 4.94 10.92
N ILE A 130 -0.41 3.73 11.23
CA ILE A 130 -0.38 3.20 12.59
C ILE A 130 1.10 3.01 13.01
N PRO A 131 1.55 3.61 14.13
CA PRO A 131 2.93 3.50 14.58
C PRO A 131 3.31 2.05 14.91
N VAL A 132 4.42 1.58 14.35
CA VAL A 132 5.02 0.30 14.75
C VAL A 132 5.89 0.55 15.99
N ARG A 133 5.64 -0.20 17.07
CA ARG A 133 6.54 -0.20 18.23
C ARG A 133 7.83 -0.89 17.81
N THR A 134 8.91 -0.12 17.66
CA THR A 134 10.26 -0.69 17.63
C THR A 134 10.56 -1.24 19.02
N VAL A 135 10.72 -2.56 19.16
CA VAL A 135 11.34 -3.11 20.35
C VAL A 135 12.78 -2.61 20.33
N ASN A 136 13.07 -1.58 21.13
CA ASN A 136 14.43 -1.16 21.37
C ASN A 136 15.14 -2.36 22.01
N GLY A 137 16.05 -2.98 21.27
CA GLY A 137 16.96 -3.98 21.84
C GLY A 137 17.69 -3.38 23.05
N PRO A 138 18.10 -4.19 24.03
CA PRO A 138 18.72 -3.69 25.26
C PRO A 138 19.86 -2.73 24.91
N SER A 139 19.74 -1.48 25.39
CA SER A 139 20.76 -0.44 25.21
C SER A 139 22.15 -1.04 25.48
N PRO A 140 23.15 -0.81 24.60
CA PRO A 140 24.52 -1.19 24.90
C PRO A 140 24.87 -0.60 26.26
N ARG A 141 25.14 -1.45 27.27
CA ARG A 141 25.63 -1.00 28.56
C ARG A 141 26.85 -0.13 28.28
N ARG A 142 26.71 1.17 28.55
CA ARG A 142 27.81 2.13 28.47
C ARG A 142 28.96 1.52 29.29
N PRO A 143 30.15 1.27 28.71
CA PRO A 143 31.26 0.73 29.47
C PRO A 143 31.51 1.66 30.66
N ALA A 144 31.49 1.12 31.87
CA ALA A 144 31.81 1.87 33.07
C ALA A 144 33.18 2.51 32.85
N ARG A 145 33.19 3.85 32.81
CA ARG A 145 34.43 4.64 32.76
C ARG A 145 35.27 4.19 33.95
N ARG A 146 36.32 3.40 33.69
CA ARG A 146 37.34 3.10 34.70
C ARG A 146 37.91 4.45 35.15
N THR A 147 37.47 4.93 36.30
CA THR A 147 38.16 5.96 37.06
C THR A 147 39.47 5.34 37.53
N SER A 148 40.54 5.54 36.76
CA SER A 148 41.90 5.33 37.22
C SER A 148 42.22 6.41 38.25
N GLY A 149 41.91 6.12 39.51
CA GLY A 149 42.43 6.84 40.66
C GLY A 149 43.53 6.01 41.31
N GLN A 150 44.78 6.48 41.22
CA GLN A 150 45.90 6.26 42.17
C GLN A 150 47.09 7.04 41.59
N SER A 151 47.54 8.14 42.21
CA SER A 151 48.27 8.25 43.49
C SER A 151 49.78 8.39 43.24
N ALA A 152 50.42 9.25 44.04
CA ALA A 152 51.83 9.64 44.09
C ALA A 152 52.23 10.73 43.07
N ARG A 153 52.74 11.91 43.46
CA ARG A 153 53.67 12.23 44.56
C ARG A 153 53.46 13.63 45.12
N THR A 154 53.55 13.71 46.43
CA THR A 154 53.91 14.88 47.23
C THR A 154 55.44 15.10 47.21
N ASP A 155 55.80 16.36 47.48
CA ASP A 155 57.05 16.87 48.07
C ASP A 155 58.35 16.87 47.25
N ALA A 156 58.75 18.06 46.80
CA ALA A 156 59.91 18.83 47.31
C ALA A 156 60.32 19.93 46.29
#